data_AF-A0A4Y8LBP6-F1
#
_entry.id   AF-A0A4Y8LBP6-F1
#
_cell.length_a   1.000
_cell.length_b   1.000
_cell.length_c   1.000
_cell.angle_alpha   90.00
_cell.angle_beta   90.00
_cell.angle_gamma   90.00
#
_symmetry.space_group_name_H-M   'P 1'
#
loop_
_entity.id
_entity.type
_entity.pdbx_description
1 polymer ?
#
loop_
_entity_poly.entity_id
_entity_poly.type
_entity_poly.pdbx_seq_one_letter_code
_entity_poly.pdbx_strand_id
1 'polypeptide(L)'
;MTKAIKVCCLIGLFVAIAYDAVYDFDLLFYYISFMFFLSVVASTAIKNKYRTNIFFIISLSCLAMIFMLYIEFVIGALAFVALILIQFFYAFYYITYEKEAFFK
;
A
#
# COMPACT_ATOMS: atom_id res chain seq x y z
N MET A 1 17.56 12.31 5.87
CA MET A 1 16.57 11.40 5.24
C MET A 1 15.17 12.00 5.10
N THR A 2 14.78 12.99 5.91
CA THR A 2 13.41 13.56 5.97
C THR A 2 13.04 14.60 4.90
N LYS A 3 14.00 15.29 4.28
CA LYS A 3 13.69 16.34 3.29
C LYS A 3 13.30 15.79 1.92
N ALA A 4 13.98 14.76 1.43
CA ALA A 4 13.72 14.15 0.12
C ALA A 4 12.32 13.51 0.04
N ILE A 5 11.92 12.79 1.08
CA ILE A 5 10.58 12.17 1.15
C ILE A 5 9.48 13.24 1.15
N LYS A 6 9.67 14.34 1.90
CA LYS A 6 8.71 15.47 1.90
C LYS A 6 8.59 16.12 0.54
N VAL A 7 9.71 16.30 -0.17
CA VAL A 7 9.72 16.87 -1.52
C VAL A 7 9.04 15.94 -2.52
N CYS A 8 9.28 14.63 -2.47
CA CYS A 8 8.56 13.65 -3.30
C CYS A 8 7.05 13.63 -3.01
N CYS A 9 6.63 13.70 -1.75
CA CYS A 9 5.20 13.78 -1.41
C CYS A 9 4.57 15.08 -1.91
N LEU A 10 5.27 16.22 -1.80
CA LEU A 10 4.77 17.50 -2.32
C LEU A 10 4.65 17.49 -3.84
N ILE A 11 5.63 16.94 -4.55
CA ILE A 11 5.60 16.83 -6.00
C ILE A 11 4.49 15.87 -6.44
N GLY A 12 4.38 14.69 -5.82
CA GLY A 12 3.31 13.74 -6.11
C GLY A 12 1.92 14.32 -5.86
N LEU A 13 1.73 15.06 -4.77
CA LEU A 13 0.47 15.74 -4.45
C LEU A 13 0.17 16.86 -5.45
N PHE A 14 1.17 17.64 -5.84
CA PHE A 14 0.99 18.74 -6.82
C PHE A 14 0.65 18.21 -8.21
N VAL A 15 1.29 17.12 -8.64
CA VAL A 15 0.98 16.44 -9.91
C VAL A 15 -0.43 15.86 -9.87
N ALA A 16 -0.84 15.24 -8.75
CA ALA A 16 -2.20 14.73 -8.59
C ALA A 16 -3.25 15.86 -8.67
N ILE A 17 -3.08 16.95 -7.93
CA ILE A 17 -4.01 18.10 -7.95
C ILE A 17 -4.07 18.75 -9.34
N ALA A 18 -2.94 18.81 -10.07
CA ALA A 18 -2.92 19.35 -11.43
C ALA A 18 -3.62 18.43 -12.46
N TYR A 19 -3.67 17.12 -12.21
CA TYR A 19 -4.32 16.14 -13.08
C TYR A 19 -5.80 15.89 -12.73
N ASP A 20 -6.25 16.24 -11.53
CA ASP A 20 -7.64 16.12 -11.04
C ASP A 20 -8.64 16.91 -11.91
N ALA A 21 -8.17 17.91 -12.66
CA ALA A 21 -9.02 18.70 -13.55
C ALA A 21 -9.48 17.97 -14.84
N VAL A 22 -9.01 16.76 -15.14
CA VAL A 22 -9.19 16.16 -16.48
C VAL A 22 -9.63 14.67 -16.49
N TYR A 23 -9.28 13.84 -15.50
CA TYR A 23 -9.59 12.38 -15.53
C TYR A 23 -9.81 11.77 -14.13
N ASP A 24 -11.06 11.53 -13.73
CA ASP A 24 -11.43 11.03 -12.38
C ASP A 24 -10.90 9.61 -12.06
N PHE A 25 -10.96 8.68 -13.02
CA PHE A 25 -10.57 7.28 -12.77
C PHE A 25 -9.05 7.08 -12.80
N ASP A 26 -8.36 7.78 -13.70
CA ASP A 26 -6.90 7.70 -13.82
C ASP A 26 -6.23 8.30 -12.60
N LEU A 27 -6.79 9.36 -12.02
CA LEU A 27 -6.25 9.98 -10.82
C LEU A 27 -6.22 9.03 -9.62
N LEU A 28 -7.30 8.27 -9.40
CA LEU A 28 -7.38 7.30 -8.32
C LEU A 28 -6.29 6.24 -8.47
N PHE A 29 -6.07 5.74 -9.69
CA PHE A 29 -4.99 4.81 -10.00
C PHE A 29 -3.61 5.40 -9.68
N TYR A 30 -3.34 6.64 -10.09
CA TYR A 30 -2.06 7.31 -9.78
C TYR A 30 -1.86 7.54 -8.29
N TYR A 31 -2.91 7.94 -7.56
CA TYR A 31 -2.84 8.14 -6.11
C TYR A 31 -2.55 6.85 -5.36
N ILE A 32 -3.26 5.76 -5.69
CA ILE A 32 -3.03 4.44 -5.09
C ILE A 32 -1.63 3.93 -5.43
N SER A 33 -1.18 4.13 -6.67
CA SER A 33 0.19 3.77 -7.10
C SER A 33 1.25 4.56 -6.34
N PHE A 34 1.05 5.86 -6.13
CA PHE A 34 1.95 6.68 -5.33
C PHE A 34 2.03 6.19 -3.87
N MET A 35 0.87 5.88 -3.26
CA MET A 35 0.82 5.34 -1.90
C MET A 35 1.46 3.96 -1.78
N PHE A 36 1.33 3.12 -2.81
CA PHE A 36 2.04 1.85 -2.90
C PHE A 36 3.56 2.05 -2.84
N PHE A 37 4.12 2.89 -3.71
CA PHE A 37 5.57 3.12 -3.70
C PHE A 37 6.05 3.77 -2.40
N LEU A 38 5.30 4.74 -1.86
CA LEU A 38 5.64 5.39 -0.59
C LEU A 38 5.68 4.39 0.57
N SER A 39 4.72 3.46 0.63
CA SER A 39 4.66 2.43 1.67
C SER A 39 5.77 1.39 1.55
N VAL A 40 6.17 1.00 0.33
CA VAL A 40 7.34 0.13 0.09
C VAL A 40 8.66 0.81 0.51
N VAL A 41 8.82 2.10 0.17
CA VAL A 41 10.01 2.86 0.60
C VAL A 41 10.02 3.05 2.12
N ALA A 42 8.87 3.31 2.74
CA ALA A 42 8.75 3.45 4.18
C ALA A 42 9.04 2.13 4.92
N SER A 43 8.60 0.98 4.38
CA SER A 43 8.84 -0.33 5.01
C SER A 43 10.32 -0.68 5.07
N THR A 44 11.09 -0.33 4.03
CA THR A 44 12.54 -0.57 3.97
C THR A 44 13.36 0.46 4.76
N ALA A 45 12.87 1.70 4.89
CA ALA A 45 13.58 2.78 5.59
C ALA A 45 13.44 2.74 7.13
N ILE A 46 12.40 2.08 7.66
CA ILE A 46 12.09 2.09 9.10
C ILE A 46 12.69 0.86 9.78
N LYS A 47 13.40 1.08 10.90
CA LYS A 47 14.02 0.01 11.70
C LYS A 47 13.06 -0.71 12.65
N ASN A 48 11.91 -0.10 12.96
CA ASN A 48 10.93 -0.68 13.86
C ASN A 48 10.07 -1.71 13.10
N LYS A 49 10.23 -2.99 13.46
CA LYS A 49 9.55 -4.15 12.86
C LYS A 49 8.01 -4.00 12.82
N TYR A 50 7.40 -3.46 13.88
CA TYR A 50 5.96 -3.22 13.95
C TYR A 50 5.51 -2.22 12.88
N ARG A 51 6.25 -1.11 12.74
CA ARG A 51 5.97 -0.08 11.73
C ARG A 51 6.21 -0.62 10.32
N THR A 52 7.28 -1.39 10.10
CA THR A 52 7.56 -2.06 8.83
C THR A 52 6.40 -2.96 8.39
N ASN A 53 5.86 -3.76 9.30
CA ASN A 53 4.72 -4.64 9.02
C ASN A 53 3.45 -3.84 8.66
N ILE A 54 3.19 -2.71 9.35
CA ILE A 54 2.08 -1.81 9.00
C ILE A 54 2.23 -1.26 7.58
N PHE A 55 3.42 -0.77 7.21
CA PHE A 55 3.68 -0.28 5.86
C PHE A 55 3.57 -1.39 4.80
N PHE A 56 3.96 -2.61 5.15
CA PHE A 56 3.80 -3.77 4.28
C PHE A 56 2.31 -4.10 4.03
N ILE A 57 1.48 -4.08 5.08
CA ILE A 57 0.03 -4.26 4.96
C ILE A 57 -0.58 -3.18 4.07
N ILE A 58 -0.21 -1.91 4.28
CA ILE A 58 -0.66 -0.79 3.43
C ILE A 58 -0.26 -1.03 1.97
N SER A 59 0.98 -1.47 1.71
CA SER A 59 1.44 -1.76 0.35
C SER A 59 0.64 -2.87 -0.33
N LEU A 60 0.31 -3.95 0.40
CA LEU A 60 -0.51 -5.03 -0.12
C LEU A 60 -1.95 -4.58 -0.42
N SER A 61 -2.52 -3.73 0.44
CA SER A 61 -3.84 -3.14 0.21
C SER A 61 -3.87 -2.25 -1.02
N CYS A 62 -2.87 -1.37 -1.19
CA CYS A 62 -2.77 -0.54 -2.39
C CYS A 62 -2.62 -1.39 -3.65
N LEU A 63 -1.81 -2.45 -3.61
CA LEU A 63 -1.64 -3.36 -4.73
C LEU A 63 -2.94 -4.10 -5.07
N ALA A 64 -3.69 -4.56 -4.07
CA ALA A 64 -5.00 -5.18 -4.28
C ALA A 64 -5.97 -4.19 -4.95
N MET A 65 -6.05 -2.96 -4.46
CA MET A 65 -6.90 -1.92 -5.05
C MET A 65 -6.52 -1.60 -6.49
N ILE A 66 -5.23 -1.61 -6.84
CA ILE A 66 -4.78 -1.46 -8.22
C ILE A 66 -5.37 -2.57 -9.10
N PHE A 67 -5.29 -3.84 -8.69
CA PHE A 67 -5.87 -4.95 -9.46
C PHE A 67 -7.39 -4.93 -9.51
N MET A 68 -8.06 -4.40 -8.48
CA MET A 68 -9.51 -4.16 -8.49
C MET A 68 -9.91 -3.15 -9.57
N LEU A 69 -9.10 -2.13 -9.84
CA LEU A 69 -9.37 -1.18 -10.93
C LEU A 69 -9.27 -1.85 -12.31
N TYR A 70 -8.57 -2.98 -12.43
CA TYR A 70 -8.50 -3.81 -13.63
C TYR A 70 -9.44 -5.04 -13.59
N ILE A 71 -10.48 -5.03 -12.74
CA ILE A 71 -11.36 -6.20 -12.54
C ILE A 71 -12.14 -6.64 -13.79
N GLU A 72 -12.27 -5.77 -14.78
CA GLU A 72 -12.82 -6.13 -16.10
C GLU A 72 -12.03 -7.29 -16.75
N PHE A 73 -10.78 -7.47 -16.35
CA PHE A 73 -9.98 -8.65 -16.67
C PHE A 73 -10.10 -9.67 -15.52
N VAL A 74 -10.44 -10.92 -15.87
CA VAL A 74 -10.49 -12.06 -14.93
C VAL A 74 -9.20 -12.18 -14.10
N ILE A 75 -8.07 -11.83 -14.70
CA ILE A 75 -6.76 -11.80 -14.03
C ILE A 75 -6.72 -10.77 -12.90
N GLY A 76 -7.32 -9.59 -13.09
CA GLY A 76 -7.43 -8.55 -12.06
C GLY A 76 -8.27 -9.01 -10.86
N ALA A 77 -9.41 -9.66 -11.11
CA ALA A 77 -10.25 -10.23 -10.06
C ALA A 77 -9.52 -11.30 -9.23
N LEU A 78 -8.82 -12.23 -9.90
CA LEU A 78 -8.06 -13.29 -9.24
C LEU A 78 -6.88 -12.72 -8.44
N ALA A 79 -6.16 -11.74 -8.99
CA ALA A 79 -5.06 -11.07 -8.31
C ALA A 79 -5.53 -10.31 -7.06
N PHE A 80 -6.66 -9.62 -7.14
CA PHE A 80 -7.29 -8.95 -6.00
C PHE A 80 -7.60 -9.93 -4.87
N VAL A 81 -8.30 -11.03 -5.18
CA VAL A 81 -8.66 -12.06 -4.19
C VAL A 81 -7.42 -12.69 -3.56
N ALA A 82 -6.42 -13.03 -4.36
CA ALA A 82 -5.17 -13.61 -3.87
C ALA A 82 -4.43 -12.67 -2.91
N LEU A 83 -4.36 -11.37 -3.25
CA LEU A 83 -3.69 -10.38 -2.40
C LEU A 83 -4.43 -10.13 -1.10
N ILE A 84 -5.76 -10.09 -1.10
CA ILE A 84 -6.55 -9.99 0.13
C ILE A 84 -6.35 -11.22 1.02
N LEU A 85 -6.31 -12.43 0.45
CA LEU A 85 -6.05 -13.63 1.23
C LEU A 85 -4.65 -13.61 1.85
N ILE A 86 -3.62 -13.24 1.08
CA ILE A 86 -2.25 -13.07 1.60
C ILE A 86 -2.23 -12.04 2.73
N GLN A 87 -2.89 -10.91 2.56
CA GLN A 87 -2.99 -9.88 3.59
C GLN A 87 -3.70 -10.39 4.85
N PHE A 88 -4.79 -11.14 4.70
CA PHE A 88 -5.53 -11.75 5.80
C PHE A 88 -4.65 -12.73 6.59
N PHE A 89 -3.98 -13.66 5.92
CA PHE A 89 -3.08 -14.63 6.57
C PHE A 89 -1.90 -13.93 7.25
N TYR A 90 -1.34 -12.90 6.63
CA TYR A 90 -0.26 -12.12 7.21
C TYR A 90 -0.70 -11.38 8.48
N ALA A 91 -1.86 -10.73 8.46
CA ALA A 91 -2.41 -10.05 9.62
C ALA A 91 -2.77 -11.05 10.74
N PHE A 92 -3.34 -12.21 10.39
CA PHE A 92 -3.66 -13.28 11.34
C PHE A 92 -2.41 -13.84 12.02
N TYR A 93 -1.34 -14.10 11.25
CA TYR A 93 -0.05 -14.55 11.78
C TYR A 93 0.54 -13.51 12.74
N TYR A 94 0.51 -12.25 12.32
CA TYR A 94 1.00 -11.14 13.13
C TYR A 94 0.28 -11.01 14.47
N ILE A 95 -1.07 -11.06 14.47
CA ILE A 95 -1.88 -10.97 15.69
C ILE A 95 -1.68 -12.20 16.61
N THR A 96 -1.58 -13.39 16.04
CA THR A 96 -1.49 -14.65 16.81
C THR A 96 -0.14 -14.79 17.49
N TYR A 97 0.97 -14.54 16.78
CA TYR A 97 2.31 -14.72 17.33
C TYR A 97 2.76 -13.58 18.27
N GLU A 98 2.18 -12.39 18.17
CA GLU A 98 2.41 -11.35 19.19
C GLU A 98 1.80 -11.69 20.54
N LYS A 99 0.67 -12.41 20.59
CA LYS A 99 0.10 -12.88 21.85
C LYS A 99 1.01 -13.90 22.53
N GLU A 100 1.64 -14.80 21.77
CA GLU A 100 2.53 -15.82 22.35
C GLU A 100 3.83 -15.23 22.92
N ALA A 101 4.31 -14.10 22.40
CA ALA A 101 5.49 -13.40 22.91
C ALA A 101 5.23 -12.59 24.19
N PHE A 102 3.98 -12.30 24.54
CA PHE A 102 3.60 -11.52 25.72
C PHE A 102 3.31 -12.38 26.97
N PHE A 103 3.12 -13.69 26.78
CA PHE A 103 2.85 -14.67 27.86
C PHE A 103 4.06 -15.56 28.21
N LYS A 104 5.26 -15.21 27.74
CA LYS A 104 6.55 -15.78 28.18
C LYS A 104 7.39 -14.69 28.84
#